data_AF-A0A372E3T4-F1
#
_entry.id   AF-A0A372E3T4-F1
#
_cell.length_a   1.000
_cell.length_b   1.000
_cell.length_c   1.000
_cell.angle_alpha   90.00
_cell.angle_beta   90.00
_cell.angle_gamma   90.00
#
_symmetry.space_group_name_H-M   'P 1'
#
loop_
_entity.id
_entity.type
_entity.pdbx_description
1 polymer ?
#
loop_
_entity_poly.entity_id
_entity_poly.type
_entity_poly.pdbx_seq_one_letter_code
_entity_poly.pdbx_strand_id
1 'polypeptide(L)'
;MKMLYFAGLLCLLAACQSQPSAEQQVATAEKTVLARHDSLMAQMDQLYELRQQLAKAPAADTVAIGQARRALVGAENGMMDWMHRYRRPADTVVDARRLVYYSMQQERIDSVGRLFDSSQATARQLLGTAPAAAPSSSVTQ
;
A
#
# COMPACT_ATOMS: atom_id res chain seq x y z
N MET A 1 8.78 19.25 -57.69
CA MET A 1 9.32 18.01 -57.10
C MET A 1 10.47 18.38 -56.18
N LYS A 2 10.56 17.71 -55.01
CA LYS A 2 11.62 17.83 -53.98
C LYS A 2 11.64 19.20 -53.27
N MET A 3 11.70 19.32 -51.94
CA MET A 3 12.41 18.46 -51.00
C MET A 3 11.75 18.54 -49.61
N LEU A 4 11.01 17.49 -49.26
CA LEU A 4 10.63 17.13 -47.88
C LEU A 4 11.87 16.58 -47.17
N TYR A 5 12.65 17.37 -46.46
CA TYR A 5 13.67 16.84 -45.52
C TYR A 5 14.06 17.88 -44.47
N PHE A 6 13.14 18.21 -43.55
CA PHE A 6 13.49 18.96 -42.33
C PHE A 6 12.60 18.52 -41.16
N ALA A 7 12.50 17.21 -40.93
CA ALA A 7 11.76 16.66 -39.80
C ALA A 7 12.38 15.34 -39.26
N GLY A 8 13.71 15.20 -39.36
CA GLY A 8 14.41 13.96 -38.98
C GLY A 8 15.49 14.11 -37.91
N LEU A 9 15.86 15.33 -37.49
CA LEU A 9 17.06 15.56 -36.66
C LEU A 9 16.76 16.06 -35.24
N LEU A 10 15.54 15.84 -34.73
CA LEU A 10 15.14 16.23 -33.36
C LEU A 10 14.67 15.07 -32.48
N CYS A 11 14.92 13.81 -32.87
CA CYS A 11 14.54 12.62 -32.09
C CYS A 11 15.72 11.83 -31.49
N LEU A 12 16.97 12.28 -31.65
CA LEU A 12 18.17 11.54 -31.21
C LEU A 12 18.70 11.94 -29.83
N LEU A 13 18.08 12.91 -29.13
CA LEU A 13 18.56 13.40 -27.83
C LEU A 13 17.77 12.88 -26.62
N ALA A 14 16.78 12.01 -26.80
CA ALA A 14 15.93 11.51 -25.71
C ALA A 14 16.33 10.11 -25.16
N ALA A 15 17.42 9.49 -25.63
CA ALA A 15 17.76 8.11 -25.30
C ALA A 15 18.83 7.93 -24.20
N CYS A 16 19.34 9.01 -23.60
CA CYS A 16 20.24 8.93 -22.44
C CYS A 16 19.46 8.91 -21.11
N GLN A 17 18.54 7.96 -20.95
CA GLN A 17 18.02 7.65 -19.62
C GLN A 17 18.96 6.62 -19.00
N SER A 18 19.89 7.10 -18.18
CA SER A 18 20.82 6.27 -17.40
C SER A 18 20.03 5.21 -16.63
N GLN A 19 20.30 3.93 -16.90
CA GLN A 19 19.64 2.84 -16.18
C GLN A 19 20.04 2.92 -14.69
N PRO A 20 19.06 2.84 -13.75
CA PRO A 20 19.36 3.00 -12.34
C PRO A 20 20.34 1.93 -11.85
N SER A 21 21.29 2.33 -11.03
CA SER A 21 22.24 1.42 -10.39
C SER A 21 21.51 0.40 -9.52
N ALA A 22 22.16 -0.73 -9.23
CA ALA A 22 21.58 -1.75 -8.34
C ALA A 22 21.22 -1.18 -6.97
N GLU A 23 22.07 -0.31 -6.43
CA GLU A 23 21.82 0.39 -5.16
C GLU A 23 20.58 1.31 -5.23
N GLN A 24 20.40 2.06 -6.33
CA GLN A 24 19.20 2.89 -6.53
C GLN A 24 17.93 2.05 -6.62
N GLN A 25 18.00 0.88 -7.27
CA GLN A 25 16.88 -0.07 -7.34
C GLN A 25 16.52 -0.60 -5.95
N VAL A 26 17.53 -0.94 -5.13
CA VAL A 26 17.30 -1.40 -3.76
C VAL A 26 16.65 -0.30 -2.90
N ALA A 27 17.16 0.94 -2.97
CA ALA A 27 16.60 2.07 -2.24
C ALA A 27 15.14 2.35 -2.65
N THR A 28 14.83 2.22 -3.94
CA THR A 28 13.46 2.37 -4.47
C THR A 28 12.54 1.27 -3.95
N ALA A 29 13.02 0.02 -3.94
CA ALA A 29 12.26 -1.12 -3.43
C ALA A 29 11.95 -0.99 -1.93
N GLU A 30 12.95 -0.59 -1.12
CA GLU A 30 12.75 -0.30 0.29
C GLU A 30 11.71 0.80 0.50
N LYS A 31 11.85 1.93 -0.21
CA LYS A 31 10.92 3.06 -0.11
C LYS A 31 9.50 2.64 -0.45
N THR A 32 9.32 1.77 -1.44
CA THR A 32 7.99 1.30 -1.87
C THR A 32 7.32 0.49 -0.76
N VAL A 33 8.06 -0.45 -0.16
CA VAL A 33 7.56 -1.26 0.96
C VAL A 33 7.19 -0.38 2.15
N LEU A 34 8.03 0.58 2.50
CA LEU A 34 7.78 1.48 3.63
C LEU A 34 6.64 2.47 3.37
N ALA A 35 6.51 2.98 2.15
CA ALA A 35 5.37 3.83 1.78
C ALA A 35 4.04 3.07 1.89
N ARG A 36 4.03 1.78 1.52
CA ARG A 36 2.86 0.92 1.71
C ARG A 36 2.55 0.72 3.20
N HIS A 37 3.55 0.45 4.03
CA HIS A 37 3.41 0.43 5.49
C HIS A 37 2.78 1.73 6.02
N ASP A 38 3.33 2.89 5.66
CA ASP A 38 2.85 4.19 6.15
C ASP A 38 1.40 4.44 5.75
N SER A 39 1.03 4.06 4.51
CA SER A 39 -0.34 4.19 4.02
C SER A 39 -1.36 3.34 4.78
N LEU A 40 -0.94 2.17 5.30
CA LEU A 40 -1.80 1.30 6.11
C LEU A 40 -1.84 1.80 7.56
N MET A 41 -0.72 2.29 8.08
CA MET A 41 -0.67 2.90 9.41
C MET A 41 -1.58 4.12 9.52
N ALA A 42 -1.67 4.94 8.46
CA ALA A 42 -2.60 6.06 8.40
C ALA A 42 -4.09 5.65 8.45
N GLN A 43 -4.42 4.39 8.20
CA GLN A 43 -5.79 3.86 8.24
C GLN A 43 -6.13 3.17 9.58
N MET A 44 -5.15 2.99 10.47
CA MET A 44 -5.34 2.25 11.73
C MET A 44 -6.44 2.85 12.62
N ASP A 45 -6.48 4.17 12.73
CA ASP A 45 -7.53 4.86 13.49
C ASP A 45 -8.92 4.56 12.92
N GLN A 46 -9.02 4.47 11.59
CA GLN A 46 -10.29 4.17 10.93
C GLN A 46 -10.78 2.74 11.21
N LEU A 47 -9.86 1.76 11.31
CA LEU A 47 -10.21 0.40 11.72
C LEU A 47 -10.75 0.37 13.15
N TYR A 48 -10.10 1.12 14.04
CA TYR A 48 -10.55 1.27 15.43
C TYR A 48 -11.93 1.92 15.52
N GLU A 49 -12.16 3.02 14.80
CA GLU A 49 -13.46 3.72 14.77
C GLU A 49 -14.58 2.81 14.27
N LEU A 50 -14.37 2.08 13.18
CA LEU A 50 -15.34 1.12 12.65
C LEU A 50 -15.67 0.02 13.68
N ARG A 51 -14.67 -0.46 14.43
CA ARG A 51 -14.86 -1.40 15.54
C ARG A 51 -15.76 -0.83 16.63
N GLN A 52 -15.59 0.44 16.98
CA GLN A 52 -16.42 1.11 17.99
C GLN A 52 -17.85 1.34 17.49
N GLN A 53 -18.02 1.74 16.23
CA GLN A 53 -19.33 1.92 15.62
C GLN A 53 -20.11 0.59 15.57
N LEU A 54 -19.46 -0.50 15.14
CA LEU A 54 -20.05 -1.84 15.13
C LEU A 54 -20.44 -2.32 16.54
N ALA A 55 -19.70 -1.95 17.58
CA ALA A 55 -20.03 -2.32 18.96
C ALA A 55 -21.27 -1.57 19.49
N LYS A 56 -21.57 -0.39 18.95
CA LYS A 56 -22.73 0.43 19.30
C LYS A 56 -23.94 0.19 18.39
N ALA A 57 -23.75 -0.53 17.29
CA ALA A 57 -24.80 -0.76 16.30
C ALA A 57 -25.94 -1.60 16.89
N PRO A 58 -27.18 -1.10 16.86
CA PRO A 58 -28.36 -1.87 17.28
C PRO A 58 -28.73 -2.83 16.14
N ALA A 59 -28.07 -3.98 16.02
CA ALA A 59 -28.33 -4.92 14.93
C ALA A 59 -28.89 -6.26 15.41
N ALA A 60 -29.85 -6.78 14.64
CA ALA A 60 -30.48 -8.08 14.81
C ALA A 60 -29.54 -9.26 14.48
N ASP A 61 -28.51 -9.05 13.66
CA ASP A 61 -27.52 -10.07 13.27
C ASP A 61 -26.19 -9.88 14.03
N THR A 62 -26.14 -10.49 15.22
CA THR A 62 -24.98 -10.46 16.11
C THR A 62 -23.79 -11.25 15.55
N VAL A 63 -24.03 -12.21 14.64
CA VAL A 63 -22.98 -13.05 14.05
C VAL A 63 -22.19 -12.26 13.02
N ALA A 64 -22.88 -11.58 12.08
CA ALA A 64 -22.24 -10.76 11.07
C ALA A 64 -21.40 -9.63 11.68
N ILE A 65 -21.93 -8.94 12.70
CA ILE A 65 -21.18 -7.94 13.46
C ILE A 65 -19.95 -8.55 14.15
N GLY A 66 -20.12 -9.71 14.79
CA GLY A 66 -19.01 -10.41 15.44
C GLY A 66 -17.90 -10.78 14.46
N GLN A 67 -18.25 -11.22 13.25
CA GLN A 67 -17.30 -11.53 12.18
C GLN A 67 -16.57 -10.28 11.68
N ALA A 68 -17.30 -9.19 11.39
CA ALA A 68 -16.71 -7.94 10.94
C ALA A 68 -15.74 -7.34 11.97
N ARG A 69 -16.10 -7.37 13.26
CA ARG A 69 -15.21 -6.93 14.36
C ARG A 69 -13.93 -7.76 14.43
N ARG A 70 -14.02 -9.09 14.25
CA ARG A 70 -12.84 -9.97 14.20
C ARG A 70 -11.99 -9.71 12.96
N ALA A 71 -12.61 -9.43 11.81
CA ALA A 71 -11.88 -9.11 10.58
C ALA A 71 -11.06 -7.83 10.73
N LEU A 72 -11.62 -6.78 11.35
CA LEU A 72 -10.89 -5.54 11.66
C LEU A 72 -9.69 -5.80 12.58
N VAL A 73 -9.86 -6.58 13.65
CA VAL A 73 -8.73 -7.00 14.52
C VAL A 73 -7.69 -7.81 13.76
N GLY A 74 -8.14 -8.69 12.87
CA GLY A 74 -7.25 -9.49 12.02
C GLY A 74 -6.37 -8.62 11.12
N ALA A 75 -6.92 -7.54 10.56
CA ALA A 75 -6.18 -6.57 9.77
C ALA A 75 -5.15 -5.82 10.64
N GLU A 76 -5.54 -5.30 11.80
CA GLU A 76 -4.63 -4.65 12.78
C GLU A 76 -3.48 -5.59 13.16
N ASN A 77 -3.80 -6.82 13.56
CA ASN A 77 -2.79 -7.82 13.94
C ASN A 77 -1.87 -8.20 12.79
N GLY A 78 -2.39 -8.27 11.56
CA GLY A 78 -1.58 -8.51 10.37
C GLY A 78 -0.52 -7.44 10.16
N MET A 79 -0.89 -6.17 10.40
CA MET A 79 0.04 -5.04 10.34
C MET A 79 1.10 -5.13 11.46
N MET A 80 0.69 -5.43 12.69
CA MET A 80 1.60 -5.60 13.82
C MET A 80 2.58 -6.76 13.60
N ASP A 81 2.10 -7.91 13.13
CA ASP A 81 2.94 -9.07 12.82
C ASP A 81 3.95 -8.76 11.71
N TRP A 82 3.52 -8.04 10.66
CA TRP A 82 4.44 -7.56 9.62
C TRP A 82 5.53 -6.66 10.21
N MET A 83 5.18 -5.67 11.03
CA MET A 83 6.17 -4.77 11.67
C MET A 83 7.14 -5.53 12.57
N HIS A 84 6.66 -6.52 13.32
CA HIS A 84 7.52 -7.33 14.19
C HIS A 84 8.52 -8.17 13.39
N ARG A 85 8.14 -8.65 12.20
CA ARG A 85 8.96 -9.50 11.34
C ARG A 85 9.84 -8.74 10.36
N TYR A 86 9.47 -7.51 10.02
CA TYR A 86 10.27 -6.69 9.11
C TYR A 86 11.65 -6.40 9.73
N ARG A 87 12.70 -6.70 8.96
CA ARG A 87 14.09 -6.38 9.30
C ARG A 87 14.77 -5.81 8.07
N ARG A 88 15.28 -4.58 8.14
CA ARG A 88 16.07 -4.01 7.05
C ARG A 88 17.33 -4.89 6.86
N PRO A 89 17.59 -5.43 5.65
CA PRO A 89 18.84 -6.13 5.38
C PRO A 89 20.04 -5.20 5.60
N ALA A 90 21.15 -5.74 6.08
CA ALA A 90 22.39 -4.98 6.20
C ALA A 90 22.93 -4.59 4.82
N ASP A 91 23.64 -3.46 4.73
CA ASP A 91 24.22 -2.96 3.46
C ASP A 91 25.33 -3.88 2.92
N THR A 92 25.85 -4.79 3.75
CA THR A 92 26.80 -5.84 3.36
C THR A 92 26.16 -7.00 2.58
N VAL A 93 24.83 -7.09 2.56
CA VAL A 93 24.10 -8.11 1.79
C VAL A 93 24.13 -7.71 0.31
N VAL A 94 24.42 -8.67 -0.57
CA VAL A 94 24.41 -8.43 -2.02
C VAL A 94 23.07 -7.88 -2.51
N ASP A 95 23.11 -6.87 -3.38
CA ASP A 95 21.92 -6.14 -3.84
C ASP A 95 20.83 -7.03 -4.42
N ALA A 96 21.20 -8.05 -5.21
CA ALA A 96 20.24 -9.00 -5.76
C ALA A 96 19.41 -9.70 -4.66
N ARG A 97 20.03 -10.01 -3.51
CA ARG A 97 19.35 -10.64 -2.37
C ARG A 97 18.49 -9.63 -1.61
N ARG A 98 18.92 -8.37 -1.53
CA ARG A 98 18.13 -7.27 -0.95
C ARG A 98 16.86 -7.03 -1.79
N LEU A 99 16.98 -7.01 -3.12
CA LEU A 99 15.84 -6.87 -4.03
C LEU A 99 14.82 -8.00 -3.87
N VAL A 100 15.27 -9.26 -3.81
CA VAL A 100 14.37 -10.40 -3.56
C VAL A 100 13.67 -10.24 -2.20
N TYR A 101 14.39 -9.86 -1.15
CA TYR A 101 13.80 -9.63 0.16
C TYR A 101 12.70 -8.56 0.10
N TYR A 102 12.95 -7.40 -0.50
CA TYR A 102 11.95 -6.33 -0.61
C TYR A 102 10.75 -6.74 -1.47
N SER A 103 10.93 -7.51 -2.53
CA SER A 103 9.82 -8.08 -3.31
C SER A 103 8.92 -8.96 -2.43
N MET A 104 9.51 -9.84 -1.61
CA MET A 104 8.73 -10.68 -0.69
C MET A 104 8.04 -9.86 0.40
N GLN A 105 8.67 -8.79 0.90
CA GLN A 105 8.03 -7.90 1.87
C GLN A 105 6.87 -7.12 1.24
N GLN A 106 7.01 -6.71 -0.02
CA GLN A 106 5.95 -6.05 -0.78
C GLN A 106 4.70 -6.92 -0.87
N GLU A 107 4.85 -8.19 -1.29
CA GLU A 107 3.73 -9.13 -1.35
C GLU A 107 3.04 -9.33 0.01
N ARG A 108 3.82 -9.38 1.09
CA ARG A 108 3.30 -9.52 2.46
C ARG A 108 2.51 -8.28 2.88
N ILE A 109 3.07 -7.09 2.72
CA ILE A 109 2.38 -5.85 3.11
C ILE A 109 1.15 -5.59 2.22
N ASP A 110 1.17 -6.00 0.95
CA ASP A 110 0.00 -5.92 0.07
C ASP A 110 -1.11 -6.88 0.51
N SER A 111 -0.73 -8.04 1.04
CA SER A 111 -1.69 -8.98 1.63
C SER A 111 -2.35 -8.40 2.89
N VAL A 112 -1.58 -7.70 3.74
CA VAL A 112 -2.13 -6.93 4.86
C VAL A 112 -3.09 -5.85 4.34
N GLY A 113 -2.71 -5.12 3.29
CA GLY A 113 -3.58 -4.10 2.69
C GLY A 113 -4.92 -4.66 2.20
N ARG A 114 -4.96 -5.85 1.59
CA ARG A 114 -6.23 -6.50 1.22
C ARG A 114 -7.11 -6.84 2.43
N LEU A 115 -6.50 -7.18 3.58
CA LEU A 115 -7.24 -7.36 4.83
C LEU A 115 -7.83 -6.04 5.34
N PHE A 116 -7.09 -4.94 5.23
CA PHE A 116 -7.59 -3.60 5.55
C PHE A 116 -8.79 -3.25 4.67
N ASP A 117 -8.65 -3.37 3.35
CA ASP A 117 -9.69 -2.98 2.40
C ASP A 117 -10.98 -3.80 2.62
N SER A 118 -10.83 -5.13 2.70
CA SER A 118 -11.98 -6.04 2.86
C SER A 118 -12.69 -5.87 4.20
N SER A 119 -11.93 -5.78 5.32
CA SER A 119 -12.52 -5.61 6.65
C SER A 119 -13.25 -4.27 6.80
N GLN A 120 -12.70 -3.19 6.25
CA GLN A 120 -13.35 -1.88 6.25
C GLN A 120 -14.60 -1.88 5.37
N ALA A 121 -14.54 -2.48 4.18
CA ALA A 121 -15.69 -2.59 3.28
C ALA A 121 -16.86 -3.33 3.94
N THR A 122 -16.60 -4.50 4.54
CA THR A 122 -17.63 -5.25 5.26
C THR A 122 -18.20 -4.47 6.45
N ALA A 123 -17.35 -3.82 7.24
CA ALA A 123 -17.81 -3.02 8.37
C ALA A 123 -18.71 -1.86 7.94
N ARG A 124 -18.29 -1.10 6.92
CA ARG A 124 -19.06 0.01 6.35
C ARG A 124 -20.40 -0.43 5.77
N GLN A 125 -20.43 -1.58 5.09
CA GLN A 125 -21.68 -2.17 4.58
C GLN A 125 -22.66 -2.47 5.70
N LEU A 126 -22.21 -3.07 6.81
CA LEU A 126 -23.05 -3.38 7.97
C LEU A 126 -23.54 -2.13 8.70
N LEU A 127 -22.74 -1.05 8.68
CA LEU A 127 -23.09 0.24 9.27
C LEU A 127 -23.93 1.12 8.34
N GLY A 128 -24.23 0.67 7.11
CA GLY A 128 -24.93 1.48 6.11
C GLY A 128 -24.16 2.73 5.69
N THR A 129 -22.85 2.77 5.91
CA THR A 129 -21.99 3.92 5.60
C THR A 129 -21.34 3.70 4.24
N ALA A 130 -21.42 4.69 3.35
CA ALA A 130 -20.65 4.68 2.10
C ALA A 130 -19.14 4.77 2.41
N PRO A 131 -18.25 4.22 1.56
CA PRO A 131 -16.81 4.34 1.75
C PRO A 131 -16.39 5.80 1.82
N ALA A 132 -15.70 6.19 2.91
CA ALA A 132 -15.09 7.51 3.04
C ALA A 132 -14.14 7.71 1.85
N ALA A 133 -14.38 8.78 1.09
CA ALA A 133 -13.56 9.15 -0.06
C ALA A 133 -12.10 9.27 0.38
N ALA A 134 -11.18 8.69 -0.40
CA ALA A 134 -9.74 8.83 -0.18
C ALA A 134 -9.38 10.32 -0.07
N PRO A 135 -8.43 10.70 0.80
CA PRO A 135 -8.02 12.10 0.91
C PRO A 135 -7.48 12.57 -0.44
N SER A 136 -8.24 13.47 -1.08
CA SER A 136 -7.82 14.21 -2.26
C SER A 136 -6.48 14.85 -1.97
N SER A 137 -5.45 14.43 -2.69
CA SER A 137 -4.15 15.09 -2.69
C SER A 137 -4.31 16.44 -3.38
N SER A 138 -4.76 17.46 -2.65
CA SER A 138 -4.64 18.85 -3.07
C SER A 138 -3.18 19.29 -2.86
N VAL A 139 -2.32 18.92 -3.81
CA VAL A 139 -1.06 19.64 -4.02
C VAL A 139 -1.38 20.84 -4.90
N THR A 140 -1.50 21.99 -4.24
CA THR A 140 -1.41 23.30 -4.89
C THR A 140 0.00 23.44 -5.44
N GLN A 141 0.11 23.68 -6.75
CA GLN A 141 1.30 24.26 -7.37
C GLN A 141 0.85 25.50 -8.14
#